data_AF-A0A9X1VYV0-F1
#
_entry.id   AF-A0A9X1VYV0-F1
#
_cell.length_a   1.000
_cell.length_b   1.000
_cell.length_c   1.000
_cell.angle_alpha   90.00
_cell.angle_beta   90.00
_cell.angle_gamma   90.00
#
_symmetry.space_group_name_H-M   'P 1'
#
loop_
_entity.id
_entity.type
_entity.pdbx_description
1 polymer ?
#
loop_
_entity_poly.entity_id
_entity_poly.type
_entity_poly.pdbx_seq_one_letter_code
_entity_poly.pdbx_strand_id
1 'polypeptide(L)'
;MTISAIGGSASPNLQSNSLGMQDFLKILLTQLTYQDPLKPMDNQQFMAQMAQFTSLEQTQQLNNKIDTLIINQATLQSVGLIGRTVDITTDSVSVTGTVKALSLSGDIPMITVLTTAGETLANVSLSQISAVR
;
A
#
# COMPACT_ATOMS: atom_id res chain seq x y z
N MET A 1 0.50 39.76 19.68
CA MET A 1 1.85 39.18 19.51
C MET A 1 2.01 38.04 20.49
N THR A 2 1.90 36.81 20.02
CA THR A 2 2.31 35.62 20.79
C THR A 2 3.09 34.73 19.83
N ILE A 3 4.27 34.35 20.30
CA ILE A 3 5.43 33.87 19.57
C ILE A 3 5.14 32.57 18.81
N SER A 4 5.52 32.56 17.54
CA SER A 4 5.76 31.34 16.75
C SER A 4 6.93 30.56 17.35
N ALA A 5 6.67 29.37 17.88
CA ALA A 5 7.70 28.38 18.06
C ALA A 5 8.01 27.74 16.70
N ILE A 6 9.07 28.24 16.06
CA ILE A 6 9.83 27.52 15.04
C ILE A 6 10.47 26.32 15.75
N GLY A 7 9.88 25.15 15.55
CA GLY A 7 10.42 23.86 15.92
C GLY A 7 10.38 23.00 14.68
N GLY A 8 11.40 23.15 13.84
CA GLY A 8 11.63 22.23 12.72
C GLY A 8 11.80 20.83 13.28
N SER A 9 10.75 20.03 13.19
CA SER A 9 10.82 18.58 13.25
C SER A 9 11.50 18.11 11.97
N ALA A 10 12.81 18.31 11.90
CA ALA A 10 13.68 17.43 11.14
C ALA A 10 13.55 16.06 11.81
N SER A 11 12.56 15.28 11.35
CA SER A 11 12.53 13.85 11.58
C SER A 11 13.94 13.35 11.28
N PRO A 12 14.67 12.76 12.23
CA PRO A 12 15.87 12.03 11.85
C PRO A 12 15.38 11.04 10.81
N ASN A 13 15.90 11.17 9.59
CA ASN A 13 15.83 10.10 8.61
C ASN A 13 16.47 8.92 9.34
N LEU A 14 15.64 8.11 9.99
CA LEU A 14 15.90 6.72 10.25
C LEU A 14 16.08 6.17 8.84
N GLN A 15 17.32 6.27 8.37
CA GLN A 15 17.86 5.41 7.35
C GLN A 15 17.59 4.03 7.90
N SER A 16 16.40 3.53 7.52
CA SER A 16 15.96 2.18 7.76
C SER A 16 17.15 1.36 7.36
N ASN A 17 17.71 0.73 8.38
CA ASN A 17 18.90 -0.08 8.34
C ASN A 17 18.56 -1.29 7.48
N SER A 18 18.45 -1.09 6.18
CA SER A 18 18.37 -2.11 5.16
C SER A 18 19.77 -2.71 5.08
N LEU A 19 20.15 -3.39 6.16
CA LEU A 19 21.27 -4.31 6.20
C LEU A 19 20.84 -5.49 5.31
N GLY A 20 20.90 -5.23 4.00
CA GLY A 20 20.21 -6.03 3.01
C GLY A 20 20.99 -7.28 2.66
N MET A 21 20.37 -8.13 1.84
CA MET A 21 20.98 -9.24 1.11
C MET A 21 22.41 -8.92 0.59
N GLN A 22 22.71 -7.66 0.27
CA GLN A 22 24.03 -7.19 -0.18
C GLN A 22 25.10 -7.22 0.93
N ASP A 23 24.78 -6.78 2.15
CA ASP A 23 25.69 -6.90 3.29
C ASP A 23 25.83 -8.38 3.69
N PHE A 24 24.76 -9.17 3.56
CA PHE A 24 24.79 -10.63 3.70
C PHE A 24 25.72 -11.33 2.68
N LEU A 25 25.61 -11.02 1.38
CA LEU A 25 26.48 -11.57 0.34
C LEU A 25 27.95 -11.17 0.56
N LYS A 26 28.18 -9.97 1.08
CA LYS A 26 29.50 -9.48 1.45
C LYS A 26 30.08 -10.26 2.63
N ILE A 27 29.28 -10.55 3.65
CA ILE A 27 29.71 -11.42 4.76
C ILE A 27 29.96 -12.86 4.27
N LEU A 28 29.10 -13.41 3.40
CA LEU A 28 29.28 -14.75 2.82
C LEU A 28 30.59 -14.85 2.02
N LEU A 29 30.87 -13.86 1.16
CA LEU A 29 32.13 -13.79 0.39
C LEU A 29 33.34 -13.65 1.32
N THR A 30 33.21 -12.86 2.39
CA THR A 30 34.27 -12.65 3.37
C THR A 30 34.60 -13.94 4.14
N GLN A 31 33.59 -14.74 4.53
CA GLN A 31 33.82 -16.01 5.21
C GLN A 31 34.37 -17.10 4.28
N LEU A 32 33.97 -17.12 3.00
CA LEU A 32 34.57 -18.02 1.99
C LEU A 32 36.06 -17.74 1.76
N THR A 33 36.50 -16.50 2.03
CA THR A 33 37.90 -16.07 1.85
C THR A 33 38.76 -16.29 3.11
N TYR A 34 38.18 -16.42 4.31
CA TYR A 34 38.91 -16.34 5.59
C TYR A 34 38.53 -17.37 6.68
N GLN A 35 37.84 -18.48 6.38
CA GLN A 35 37.47 -19.46 7.41
C GLN A 35 38.64 -20.37 7.83
N ASP A 36 39.18 -20.10 9.03
CA ASP A 36 39.94 -21.04 9.85
C ASP A 36 38.96 -22.11 10.41
N PRO A 37 39.19 -23.43 10.17
CA PRO A 37 38.21 -24.51 10.30
C PRO A 37 37.62 -24.80 11.70
N LEU A 38 38.01 -24.09 12.76
CA LEU A 38 37.72 -24.52 14.14
C LEU A 38 36.45 -23.94 14.79
N LYS A 39 35.69 -23.01 14.18
CA LYS A 39 34.39 -22.53 14.72
C LYS A 39 33.33 -22.14 13.67
N PRO A 40 32.73 -23.10 12.94
CA PRO A 40 31.68 -22.81 11.95
C PRO A 40 30.24 -22.68 12.51
N MET A 41 29.98 -22.98 13.79
CA MET A 41 28.60 -23.26 14.24
C MET A 41 27.74 -22.04 14.64
N ASP A 42 28.31 -20.95 15.16
CA ASP A 42 27.52 -19.79 15.64
C ASP A 42 26.94 -18.95 14.47
N ASN A 43 27.70 -18.88 13.37
CA ASN A 43 27.33 -18.07 12.21
C ASN A 43 26.16 -18.67 11.41
N GLN A 44 26.03 -20.01 11.36
CA GLN A 44 24.98 -20.67 10.59
C GLN A 44 23.57 -20.46 11.18
N GLN A 45 23.44 -20.44 12.51
CA GLN A 45 22.14 -20.28 13.16
C GLN A 45 21.63 -18.83 13.11
N PHE A 46 22.54 -17.86 13.27
CA PHE A 46 22.23 -16.44 13.02
C PHE A 46 21.88 -16.19 11.54
N MET A 47 22.58 -16.85 10.60
CA MET A 47 22.26 -16.80 9.17
C MET A 47 20.87 -17.35 8.85
N ALA A 48 20.49 -18.48 9.44
CA ALA A 48 19.15 -19.06 9.25
C ALA A 48 18.05 -18.12 9.74
N GLN A 49 18.26 -17.46 10.89
CA GLN A 49 17.32 -16.47 11.43
C GLN A 49 17.25 -15.20 10.58
N MET A 50 18.38 -14.71 10.06
CA MET A 50 18.41 -13.53 9.19
C MET A 50 17.78 -13.81 7.82
N ALA A 51 18.01 -14.99 7.23
CA ALA A 51 17.36 -15.41 5.99
C ALA A 51 15.84 -15.49 6.18
N GLN A 52 15.38 -16.02 7.33
CA GLN A 52 13.96 -16.04 7.68
C GLN A 52 13.38 -14.63 7.82
N PHE A 53 14.11 -13.71 8.47
CA PHE A 53 13.68 -12.32 8.63
C PHE A 53 13.64 -11.57 7.28
N THR A 54 14.67 -11.76 6.44
CA THR A 54 14.74 -11.17 5.09
C THR A 54 13.60 -11.68 4.21
N SER A 55 13.29 -12.97 4.27
CA SER A 55 12.15 -13.55 3.54
C SER A 55 10.82 -12.95 4.02
N LEU A 56 10.66 -12.72 5.32
CA LEU A 56 9.47 -12.09 5.87
C LEU A 56 9.37 -10.63 5.44
N GLU A 57 10.47 -9.89 5.48
CA GLU A 57 10.53 -8.50 5.01
C GLU A 57 10.19 -8.41 3.53
N GLN A 58 10.77 -9.26 2.68
CA GLN A 58 10.46 -9.32 1.26
C GLN A 58 8.98 -9.64 1.01
N THR A 59 8.41 -10.56 1.80
CA THR A 59 6.98 -10.88 1.74
C THR A 59 6.13 -9.67 2.13
N GLN A 60 6.51 -8.94 3.18
CA GLN A 60 5.81 -7.73 3.60
C GLN A 60 5.91 -6.62 2.54
N GLN A 61 7.09 -6.43 1.94
CA GLN A 61 7.29 -5.49 0.83
C GLN A 61 6.46 -5.87 -0.40
N LEU A 62 6.36 -7.17 -0.71
CA LEU A 62 5.52 -7.68 -1.78
C LEU A 62 4.05 -7.40 -1.51
N ASN A 63 3.56 -7.69 -0.30
CA ASN A 63 2.18 -7.39 0.10
C ASN A 63 1.86 -5.90 -0.07
N ASN A 64 2.73 -5.01 0.41
CA ASN A 64 2.54 -3.55 0.25
C ASN A 64 2.48 -3.13 -1.23
N LYS A 65 3.29 -3.76 -2.10
CA LYS A 65 3.25 -3.51 -3.55
C LYS A 65 1.96 -4.04 -4.18
N ILE A 66 1.48 -5.20 -3.75
CA ILE A 66 0.18 -5.75 -4.20
C ILE A 66 -0.95 -4.80 -3.79
N ASP A 67 -0.97 -4.32 -2.55
CA ASP A 67 -1.99 -3.37 -2.09
C ASP A 67 -1.99 -2.10 -2.96
N THR A 68 -0.80 -1.56 -3.25
CA THR A 68 -0.63 -0.41 -4.14
C THR A 68 -1.15 -0.70 -5.56
N LEU A 69 -0.94 -1.91 -6.09
CA LEU A 69 -1.45 -2.31 -7.40
C LEU A 69 -2.98 -2.43 -7.40
N ILE A 70 -3.56 -2.99 -6.34
CA ILE A 70 -5.02 -3.10 -6.16
C ILE A 70 -5.65 -1.71 -6.13
N ILE A 71 -5.06 -0.77 -5.39
CA ILE A 71 -5.51 0.61 -5.31
C ILE A 71 -5.44 1.31 -6.67
N ASN A 72 -4.33 1.17 -7.39
CA ASN A 72 -4.19 1.74 -8.73
C ASN A 72 -5.22 1.15 -9.70
N GLN A 73 -5.44 -0.17 -9.66
CA GLN A 73 -6.43 -0.84 -10.49
C GLN A 73 -7.85 -0.34 -10.20
N ALA A 74 -8.21 -0.20 -8.91
CA ALA A 74 -9.50 0.34 -8.50
C ALA A 74 -9.67 1.80 -8.92
N THR A 75 -8.59 2.59 -8.84
CA THR A 75 -8.59 4.00 -9.26
C THR A 75 -8.83 4.12 -10.77
N LEU A 76 -8.12 3.33 -11.57
CA LEU A 76 -8.30 3.30 -13.03
C LEU A 76 -9.72 2.88 -13.43
N GLN A 77 -10.28 1.87 -12.76
CA GLN A 77 -11.69 1.49 -12.96
C GLN A 77 -12.62 2.65 -12.63
N SER A 78 -12.40 3.32 -11.49
CA SER A 78 -13.23 4.45 -11.05
C SER A 78 -13.19 5.62 -12.03
N VAL A 79 -12.02 5.93 -12.60
CA VAL A 79 -11.88 6.98 -13.62
C VAL A 79 -12.73 6.66 -14.86
N GLY A 80 -12.76 5.40 -15.29
CA GLY A 80 -13.58 4.96 -16.43
C GLY A 80 -15.10 5.06 -16.19
N LEU A 81 -15.51 5.16 -14.92
CA LEU A 81 -16.92 5.28 -14.54
C LEU A 81 -17.40 6.73 -14.51
N ILE A 82 -16.51 7.73 -14.48
CA ILE A 82 -16.91 9.14 -14.46
C ILE A 82 -17.76 9.45 -15.69
N GLY A 83 -18.94 10.01 -15.47
CA GLY A 83 -19.93 10.31 -16.52
C GLY A 83 -20.78 9.12 -16.96
N ARG A 84 -20.52 7.90 -16.47
CA ARG A 84 -21.38 6.72 -16.71
C ARG A 84 -22.54 6.68 -15.72
N THR A 85 -23.61 6.02 -16.14
CA THR A 85 -24.74 5.71 -15.28
C THR A 85 -24.50 4.36 -14.61
N VAL A 86 -24.62 4.32 -13.29
CA VAL A 86 -24.36 3.14 -12.48
C VAL A 86 -25.56 2.84 -11.57
N ASP A 87 -25.78 1.56 -11.32
CA ASP A 87 -26.77 1.08 -10.37
C ASP A 87 -26.05 0.69 -9.06
N ILE A 88 -26.33 1.42 -7.98
CA ILE A 88 -25.67 1.28 -6.67
C ILE A 88 -26.60 0.55 -5.72
N THR A 89 -26.11 -0.47 -5.03
CA THR A 89 -26.86 -1.16 -3.98
C THR A 89 -26.44 -0.63 -2.61
N THR A 90 -27.35 0.05 -1.92
CA THR A 90 -27.20 0.48 -0.52
C THR A 90 -28.31 -0.15 0.31
N ASP A 91 -27.97 -0.86 1.38
CA ASP A 91 -28.94 -1.47 2.32
C ASP A 91 -30.07 -2.26 1.64
N SER A 92 -29.73 -3.02 0.60
CA SER A 92 -30.64 -3.82 -0.24
C SER A 92 -31.59 -3.03 -1.15
N VAL A 93 -31.40 -1.71 -1.27
CA VAL A 93 -32.10 -0.84 -2.22
C VAL A 93 -31.14 -0.49 -3.36
N SER A 94 -31.59 -0.70 -4.60
CA SER A 94 -30.84 -0.28 -5.78
C SER A 94 -31.22 1.14 -6.18
N VAL A 95 -30.21 2.00 -6.32
CA VAL A 95 -30.34 3.40 -6.68
C VAL A 95 -29.53 3.66 -7.95
N THR A 96 -30.18 4.22 -8.96
CA THR A 96 -29.53 4.58 -10.22
C THR A 96 -29.06 6.03 -10.19
N GLY A 97 -27.84 6.28 -10.68
CA GLY A 97 -27.32 7.63 -10.82
C GLY A 97 -26.13 7.73 -11.76
N THR A 98 -25.73 8.96 -12.08
CA THR A 98 -24.57 9.26 -12.91
C THR A 98 -23.37 9.63 -12.05
N VAL A 99 -22.23 9.00 -12.29
CA VAL A 99 -20.98 9.32 -11.58
C VAL A 99 -20.51 10.72 -11.98
N LYS A 100 -20.42 11.63 -11.00
CA LYS A 100 -20.02 13.02 -11.21
C LYS A 100 -18.54 13.25 -10.95
N ALA A 101 -18.01 12.60 -9.93
CA ALA A 101 -16.65 12.84 -9.48
C ALA A 101 -16.03 11.59 -8.86
N LEU A 102 -14.71 11.57 -8.87
CA LEU A 102 -13.86 10.65 -8.12
C LEU A 102 -13.14 11.43 -7.04
N SER A 103 -13.06 10.86 -5.84
CA SER A 103 -12.34 11.37 -4.70
C SER A 103 -11.49 10.24 -4.10
N LEU A 104 -10.36 10.58 -3.48
CA LEU A 104 -9.57 9.61 -2.71
C LEU A 104 -9.82 9.87 -1.22
N SER A 105 -10.26 8.84 -0.50
CA SER A 105 -10.33 8.86 0.95
C SER A 105 -9.13 8.07 1.49
N GLY A 106 -8.03 8.78 1.74
CA GLY A 106 -6.72 8.15 1.92
C GLY A 106 -6.24 7.55 0.58
N ASP A 107 -5.98 6.25 0.56
CA ASP A 107 -5.59 5.50 -0.65
C ASP A 107 -6.78 4.82 -1.35
N ILE A 108 -8.00 4.92 -0.81
CA ILE A 108 -9.16 4.21 -1.37
C ILE A 108 -9.94 5.15 -2.30
N PRO A 109 -10.13 4.79 -3.58
CA PRO A 109 -10.95 5.58 -4.50
C PRO A 109 -12.43 5.45 -4.13
N MET A 110 -13.08 6.61 -3.99
CA MET A 110 -14.49 6.78 -3.66
C MET A 110 -15.16 7.63 -4.73
N ILE A 111 -16.30 7.18 -5.24
CA ILE A 111 -17.06 7.90 -6.26
C ILE A 111 -18.19 8.72 -5.64
N THR A 112 -18.52 9.81 -6.32
CA THR A 112 -19.69 10.64 -6.02
C THR A 112 -20.67 10.52 -7.16
N VAL A 113 -21.91 10.16 -6.84
CA VAL A 113 -22.96 9.85 -7.81
C VAL A 113 -24.13 10.80 -7.61
N LEU A 114 -24.63 11.36 -8.71
CA LEU A 114 -25.87 12.12 -8.75
C LEU A 114 -27.01 11.19 -9.16
N THR A 115 -27.97 10.97 -8.27
CA THR A 115 -29.12 10.11 -8.55
C THR A 115 -30.07 10.76 -9.55
N THR A 116 -30.93 9.94 -10.14
CA THR A 116 -32.03 10.42 -10.98
C THR A 116 -33.04 11.30 -10.22
N ALA A 117 -33.10 11.19 -8.89
CA ALA A 117 -33.90 12.05 -8.02
C ALA A 117 -33.27 13.43 -7.76
N GLY A 118 -32.04 13.68 -8.26
CA GLY A 118 -31.31 14.93 -8.07
C GLY A 118 -30.50 14.99 -6.77
N GLU A 119 -30.47 13.91 -5.98
CA GLU A 119 -29.68 13.81 -4.77
C GLU A 119 -28.25 13.36 -5.07
N THR A 120 -27.27 13.88 -4.34
CA THR A 120 -25.86 13.47 -4.50
C THR A 120 -25.46 12.51 -3.40
N LEU A 121 -25.10 11.28 -3.77
CA LEU A 121 -24.45 10.33 -2.87
C LEU A 121 -22.94 10.46 -3.00
N ALA A 122 -22.30 10.94 -1.94
CA ALA A 122 -20.85 10.96 -1.82
C ALA A 122 -20.34 9.66 -1.17
N ASN A 123 -19.03 9.40 -1.32
CA ASN A 123 -18.33 8.30 -0.66
C ASN A 123 -18.86 6.89 -1.01
N VAL A 124 -19.37 6.70 -2.23
CA VAL A 124 -19.79 5.38 -2.71
C VAL A 124 -18.54 4.59 -3.14
N SER A 125 -18.40 3.35 -2.67
CA SER A 125 -17.29 2.48 -3.05
C SER A 125 -17.59 1.71 -4.35
N LEU A 126 -16.55 1.27 -5.07
CA LEU A 126 -16.74 0.43 -6.27
C LEU A 126 -17.50 -0.86 -5.96
N SER A 127 -17.36 -1.41 -4.76
CA SER A 127 -18.05 -2.64 -4.34
C SER A 127 -19.56 -2.48 -4.21
N GLN A 128 -20.07 -1.26 -4.08
CA GLN A 128 -21.50 -0.98 -4.02
C GLN A 128 -22.13 -0.86 -5.42
N ILE A 129 -21.32 -0.79 -6.49
CA ILE A 129 -21.80 -0.72 -7.86
C ILE A 129 -22.19 -2.13 -8.32
N SER A 130 -23.48 -2.35 -8.56
CA SER A 130 -23.98 -3.64 -9.06
C SER A 130 -23.93 -3.75 -10.59
N ALA A 131 -24.10 -2.63 -11.30
CA ALA A 131 -24.06 -2.60 -12.76
C ALA A 131 -23.63 -1.22 -13.30
N VAL A 132 -23.02 -1.24 -14.49
CA VAL A 132 -22.65 -0.04 -15.27
C VAL A 132 -23.46 -0.06 -16.57
N ARG A 133 -24.10 1.06 -16.90
CA ARG A 133 -24.95 1.22 -18.10
C ARG A 133 -24.31 2.16 -19.12
#